data_AF-A0A660PFS0-F1
#
_entry.id   AF-A0A660PFS0-F1
#
_cell.length_a   1.000
_cell.length_b   1.000
_cell.length_c   1.000
_cell.angle_alpha   90.00
_cell.angle_beta   90.00
_cell.angle_gamma   90.00
#
_symmetry.space_group_name_H-M   'P 1'
#
loop_
_entity.id
_entity.type
_entity.pdbx_description
1 polymer ?
#
loop_
_entity_poly.entity_id
_entity_poly.type
_entity_poly.pdbx_seq_one_letter_code
_entity_poly.pdbx_strand_id
1 'polypeptide(L)'
;MRLLLIETIALLFYCGFASAGLVTLNDRPNRFETTKVTSTETEIIINFAYLDTTAKADGYTLTLPDYFRIGSGWKTGPFQTVLPCYTILLAVPKNTTLSVSIDADESIDIDNFNLATVDEDNKELIENIAPDGGFYPQKLVEFESAGQMRDLHLARLTIHPVQYDYDQQVLKVHYSLAITAHHPGGDICSSDNHISEAFYPVYNAILTNSSLFDDINLRRGGYWFIVHDDFATSITPLVEWKKAKGFDVRVYLLSDIGYNPSYTVIYNFISQEYNSAETKPDYICLVGDVSMPSGHPGLATRTYSNPFGFGTIDSDNYYTFLEGNDYFPELFIGRISVDYESELQAYINKHFGYERNPYMDETNWYHQATVIGLKMYSYWVDDTIYTPRMTKLWCREMMMNYGYTDVDTFFATDYHSPPAYQITNSISRGVTFVNYRGYGDPDGWTAPWYTSSNLYQINNGPKYGVMH
;
A
#
# COMPACT_ATOMS: atom_id res chain seq x y z
N MET A 1 -18.10 -53.43 -21.63
CA MET A 1 -18.15 -54.24 -20.39
C MET A 1 -17.11 -53.64 -19.44
N ARG A 2 -17.46 -52.55 -18.76
CA ARG A 2 -17.95 -52.46 -17.36
C ARG A 2 -16.92 -52.89 -16.29
N LEU A 3 -16.57 -51.90 -15.46
CA LEU A 3 -16.32 -51.91 -13.99
C LEU A 3 -14.98 -52.49 -13.48
N LEU A 4 -14.11 -51.65 -12.87
CA LEU A 4 -13.94 -51.28 -11.42
C LEU A 4 -12.71 -52.01 -10.86
N LEU A 5 -11.86 -51.52 -9.94
CA LEU A 5 -12.02 -50.79 -8.66
C LEU A 5 -10.56 -50.33 -8.28
N ILE A 6 -10.27 -49.07 -7.92
CA ILE A 6 -10.17 -48.48 -6.56
C ILE A 6 -9.15 -49.16 -5.62
N GLU A 7 -8.41 -48.34 -4.84
CA GLU A 7 -7.33 -48.58 -3.86
C GLU A 7 -5.93 -48.28 -4.45
N THR A 8 -5.16 -47.28 -4.01
CA THR A 8 -4.72 -47.03 -2.63
C THR A 8 -4.45 -45.53 -2.39
N ILE A 9 -5.27 -44.88 -1.55
CA ILE A 9 -4.90 -43.69 -0.77
C ILE A 9 -4.74 -44.20 0.66
N ALA A 10 -3.54 -44.13 1.24
CA ALA A 10 -3.34 -44.07 2.69
C ALA A 10 -1.85 -43.91 3.06
N LEU A 11 -1.64 -43.17 4.15
CA LEU A 11 -0.44 -42.96 4.97
C LEU A 11 0.64 -41.99 4.46
N LEU A 12 0.60 -40.78 5.04
CA LEU A 12 1.77 -40.20 5.71
C LEU A 12 1.31 -39.20 6.78
N PHE A 13 1.13 -39.70 8.01
CA PHE A 13 1.12 -38.88 9.22
C PHE A 13 1.76 -39.69 10.35
N TYR A 14 3.07 -39.55 10.52
CA TYR A 14 3.76 -39.51 11.82
C TYR A 14 5.26 -39.29 11.58
N CYS A 15 5.75 -38.08 11.89
CA CYS A 15 7.05 -37.84 12.54
C CYS A 15 7.19 -36.33 12.80
N GLY A 16 7.54 -35.98 14.04
CA GLY A 16 7.81 -34.61 14.46
C GLY A 16 9.07 -34.01 13.82
N PHE A 17 9.22 -32.71 14.11
CA PHE A 17 10.08 -31.69 13.52
C PHE A 17 9.43 -30.92 12.37
N ALA A 18 9.41 -29.60 12.53
CA ALA A 18 8.75 -28.61 11.70
C ALA A 18 9.05 -28.80 10.21
N SER A 19 7.99 -28.94 9.42
CA SER A 19 8.04 -28.69 7.98
C SER A 19 6.74 -28.02 7.57
N ALA A 20 6.86 -26.86 6.91
CA ALA A 20 5.77 -26.35 6.08
C ALA A 20 5.37 -27.45 5.07
N GLY A 21 4.07 -27.64 4.88
CA GLY A 21 3.50 -28.67 4.04
C GLY A 21 2.55 -28.07 3.02
N LEU A 22 2.74 -28.42 1.74
CA LEU A 22 1.83 -28.06 0.66
C LEU A 22 0.72 -29.12 0.58
N VAL A 23 -0.51 -28.72 0.86
CA VAL A 23 -1.68 -29.54 0.55
C VAL A 23 -1.99 -29.34 -0.93
N THR A 24 -1.76 -30.37 -1.74
CA THR A 24 -2.10 -30.33 -3.17
C THR A 24 -3.60 -30.49 -3.35
N LEU A 25 -4.23 -29.56 -4.06
CA LEU A 25 -5.68 -29.47 -4.26
C LEU A 25 -6.06 -29.89 -5.68
N ASN A 26 -5.23 -29.57 -6.67
CA ASN A 26 -5.39 -29.95 -8.07
C ASN A 26 -4.07 -29.81 -8.85
N ASP A 27 -4.05 -30.35 -10.08
CA ASP A 27 -2.89 -30.29 -10.98
C ASP A 27 -2.92 -29.08 -11.95
N ARG A 28 -3.89 -28.17 -11.82
CA ARG A 28 -3.99 -26.96 -12.66
C ARG A 28 -3.11 -25.85 -12.09
N PRO A 29 -2.48 -25.00 -12.92
CA PRO A 29 -1.66 -23.91 -12.41
C PRO A 29 -2.49 -22.91 -11.58
N ASN A 30 -1.83 -22.24 -10.64
CA ASN A 30 -2.40 -21.08 -9.98
C ASN A 30 -2.81 -20.06 -11.06
N ARG A 31 -4.07 -19.63 -11.05
CA ARG A 31 -4.65 -18.71 -12.03
C ARG A 31 -5.53 -17.71 -11.32
N PHE A 32 -5.33 -16.44 -11.64
CA PHE A 32 -6.27 -15.37 -11.36
C PHE A 32 -6.45 -14.57 -12.65
N GLU A 33 -7.68 -14.38 -13.10
CA GLU A 33 -7.97 -13.70 -14.35
C GLU A 33 -9.36 -13.06 -14.32
N THR A 34 -9.46 -11.87 -14.91
CA THR A 34 -10.75 -11.29 -15.30
C THR A 34 -11.14 -11.79 -16.68
N THR A 35 -12.21 -12.58 -16.78
CA THR A 35 -12.69 -13.12 -18.06
C THR A 35 -13.59 -12.15 -18.80
N LYS A 36 -14.22 -11.23 -18.07
CA LYS A 36 -15.09 -10.19 -18.61
C LYS A 36 -15.08 -8.98 -17.71
N VAL A 37 -14.99 -7.82 -18.32
CA VAL A 37 -15.03 -6.53 -17.64
C VAL A 37 -15.99 -5.64 -18.41
N THR A 38 -17.07 -5.20 -17.77
CA THR A 38 -18.06 -4.28 -18.34
C THR A 38 -18.41 -3.21 -17.31
N SER A 39 -19.19 -2.20 -17.72
CA SER A 39 -19.68 -1.17 -16.81
C SER A 39 -20.71 -1.67 -15.78
N THR A 40 -21.20 -2.90 -15.91
CA THR A 40 -22.26 -3.44 -15.04
C THR A 40 -21.87 -4.72 -14.31
N GLU A 41 -20.82 -5.41 -14.76
CA GLU A 41 -20.35 -6.64 -14.13
C GLU A 41 -18.87 -6.90 -14.44
N THR A 42 -18.23 -7.62 -13.53
CA THR A 42 -16.86 -8.13 -13.66
C THR A 42 -16.87 -9.63 -13.36
N GLU A 43 -16.46 -10.45 -14.32
CA GLU A 43 -16.32 -11.90 -14.18
C GLU A 43 -14.85 -12.25 -13.86
N ILE A 44 -14.64 -13.08 -12.84
CA ILE A 44 -13.34 -13.44 -12.29
C ILE A 44 -13.25 -14.95 -12.17
N ILE A 45 -12.12 -15.52 -12.59
CA ILE A 45 -11.74 -16.90 -12.31
C ILE A 45 -10.55 -16.89 -11.37
N ILE A 46 -10.63 -17.68 -10.30
CA ILE A 46 -9.52 -17.98 -9.41
C ILE A 46 -9.36 -19.49 -9.26
N ASN A 47 -8.14 -20.00 -9.42
CA ASN A 47 -7.76 -21.38 -9.14
C ASN A 47 -6.42 -21.40 -8.44
N PHE A 48 -6.32 -22.08 -7.30
CA PHE A 48 -5.03 -22.38 -6.66
C PHE A 48 -4.81 -23.88 -6.58
N ALA A 49 -3.61 -24.32 -6.93
CA ALA A 49 -3.18 -25.71 -6.98
C ALA A 49 -2.88 -26.29 -5.60
N TYR A 50 -2.54 -25.42 -4.64
CA TYR A 50 -2.12 -25.82 -3.30
C TYR A 50 -2.52 -24.82 -2.23
N LEU A 51 -2.63 -25.32 -0.99
CA LEU A 51 -2.72 -24.54 0.23
C LEU A 51 -1.44 -24.78 1.04
N ASP A 52 -0.76 -23.70 1.44
CA ASP A 52 0.42 -23.79 2.29
C ASP A 52 -0.01 -23.88 3.76
N THR A 53 0.52 -24.87 4.46
CA THR A 53 0.27 -25.10 5.88
C THR A 53 1.59 -25.03 6.65
N THR A 54 1.61 -24.26 7.73
CA THR A 54 2.76 -24.19 8.64
C THR A 54 2.36 -24.73 10.00
N ALA A 55 3.06 -25.78 10.46
CA ALA A 55 2.78 -26.38 11.75
C ALA A 55 3.18 -25.46 12.92
N LYS A 56 2.30 -25.36 13.92
CA LYS A 56 2.52 -24.75 15.24
C LYS A 56 2.31 -25.79 16.34
N ALA A 57 2.59 -25.41 17.58
CA ALA A 57 2.43 -26.30 18.74
C ALA A 57 0.97 -26.73 18.97
N ASP A 58 0.01 -25.89 18.58
CA ASP A 58 -1.43 -26.03 18.81
C ASP A 58 -2.25 -26.32 17.54
N GLY A 59 -1.62 -26.46 16.37
CA GLY A 59 -2.33 -26.70 15.10
C GLY A 59 -1.52 -26.30 13.87
N TYR A 60 -2.20 -25.86 12.82
CA TYR A 60 -1.60 -25.36 11.58
C TYR A 60 -2.08 -23.95 11.26
N THR A 61 -1.19 -23.08 10.77
CA THR A 61 -1.58 -21.85 10.07
C THR A 61 -1.69 -22.09 8.58
N LEU A 62 -2.46 -21.24 7.90
CA LEU A 62 -2.81 -21.40 6.50
C LEU A 62 -2.41 -20.16 5.70
N THR A 63 -1.79 -20.37 4.54
CA THR A 63 -1.45 -19.30 3.60
C THR A 63 -1.87 -19.69 2.18
N LEU A 64 -2.51 -18.75 1.50
CA LEU A 64 -2.93 -18.89 0.11
C LEU A 64 -1.82 -18.43 -0.84
N PRO A 65 -1.74 -18.95 -2.07
CA PRO A 65 -0.79 -18.44 -3.06
C PRO A 65 -1.03 -16.96 -3.39
N ASP A 66 0.04 -16.22 -3.61
CA ASP A 66 -0.06 -14.82 -4.03
C ASP A 66 -0.37 -14.71 -5.54
N TYR A 67 -1.16 -13.70 -5.90
CA TYR A 67 -1.35 -13.29 -7.29
C TYR A 67 -1.06 -11.81 -7.46
N PHE A 68 -0.71 -11.43 -8.68
CA PHE A 68 -0.57 -10.03 -9.03
C PHE A 68 -1.93 -9.30 -8.93
N ARG A 69 -1.95 -8.12 -8.30
CA ARG A 69 -3.12 -7.22 -8.14
C ARG A 69 -4.27 -7.69 -7.24
N ILE A 70 -4.11 -8.78 -6.49
CA ILE A 70 -5.07 -9.12 -5.44
C ILE A 70 -4.38 -9.09 -4.08
N GLY A 71 -5.07 -8.56 -3.08
CA GLY A 71 -4.57 -8.59 -1.70
C GLY A 71 -4.83 -9.96 -1.09
N SER A 72 -3.80 -10.59 -0.54
CA SER A 72 -3.95 -11.69 0.42
C SER A 72 -4.10 -11.10 1.83
N GLY A 73 -4.98 -11.69 2.63
CA GLY A 73 -5.24 -11.25 3.99
C GLY A 73 -5.86 -12.35 4.82
N TRP A 74 -6.39 -12.00 5.99
CA TRP A 74 -7.03 -12.94 6.89
C TRP A 74 -8.37 -12.42 7.41
N LYS A 75 -9.31 -13.36 7.59
CA LYS A 75 -10.53 -13.18 8.37
C LYS A 75 -10.35 -13.84 9.72
N THR A 76 -10.69 -13.14 10.80
CA THR A 76 -10.75 -13.70 12.15
C THR A 76 -11.65 -14.91 12.19
N GLY A 77 -11.15 -16.04 12.66
CA GLY A 77 -11.89 -17.28 12.87
C GLY A 77 -12.24 -17.51 14.35
N PRO A 78 -12.88 -18.65 14.66
CA PRO A 78 -13.22 -19.02 16.04
C PRO A 78 -11.98 -19.12 16.93
N PHE A 79 -12.11 -18.74 18.19
CA PHE A 79 -11.07 -18.85 19.22
C PHE A 79 -9.71 -18.25 18.82
N GLN A 80 -9.72 -17.02 18.28
CA GLN A 80 -8.51 -16.28 17.87
C GLN A 80 -7.66 -17.03 16.84
N THR A 81 -8.30 -17.80 15.97
CA THR A 81 -7.68 -18.35 14.76
C THR A 81 -7.84 -17.37 13.59
N VAL A 82 -7.18 -17.64 12.48
CA VAL A 82 -7.33 -16.86 11.24
C VAL A 82 -7.48 -17.75 10.02
N LEU A 83 -8.32 -17.32 9.08
CA LEU A 83 -8.55 -17.99 7.82
C LEU A 83 -8.14 -17.06 6.67
N PRO A 84 -7.28 -17.52 5.74
CA PRO A 84 -6.78 -16.67 4.69
C PRO A 84 -7.89 -16.34 3.69
N CYS A 85 -7.87 -15.11 3.17
CA CYS A 85 -8.83 -14.60 2.20
C CYS A 85 -8.12 -13.81 1.09
N TYR A 86 -8.84 -13.62 -0.02
CA TYR A 86 -8.44 -12.69 -1.07
C TYR A 86 -9.34 -11.47 -1.07
N THR A 87 -8.75 -10.31 -1.33
CA THR A 87 -9.46 -9.03 -1.46
C THR A 87 -9.15 -8.40 -2.80
N ILE A 88 -10.21 -8.03 -3.51
CA ILE A 88 -10.15 -7.42 -4.84
C ILE A 88 -10.86 -6.07 -4.79
N LEU A 89 -10.23 -5.03 -5.33
CA LEU A 89 -10.86 -3.73 -5.53
C LEU A 89 -11.36 -3.59 -6.97
N LEU A 90 -12.61 -3.13 -7.09
CA LEU A 90 -13.28 -2.85 -8.34
C LEU A 90 -13.79 -1.40 -8.34
N ALA A 91 -13.68 -0.72 -9.47
CA ALA A 91 -14.46 0.50 -9.70
C ALA A 91 -15.89 0.14 -10.08
N VAL A 92 -16.86 0.83 -9.51
CA VAL A 92 -18.29 0.55 -9.70
C VAL A 92 -19.08 1.87 -9.84
N PRO A 93 -20.30 1.84 -10.43
CA PRO A 93 -21.13 3.04 -10.48
C PRO A 93 -21.52 3.54 -9.09
N LYS A 94 -21.64 4.86 -8.93
CA LYS A 94 -22.11 5.45 -7.68
C LYS A 94 -23.56 5.01 -7.41
N ASN A 95 -23.86 4.63 -6.16
CA ASN A 95 -25.18 4.14 -5.72
C ASN A 95 -25.66 2.85 -6.42
N THR A 96 -24.75 2.05 -6.98
CA THR A 96 -25.08 0.73 -7.53
C THR A 96 -25.58 -0.23 -6.43
N THR A 97 -26.43 -1.19 -6.82
CA THR A 97 -26.74 -2.34 -5.97
C THR A 97 -25.73 -3.45 -6.24
N LEU A 98 -24.79 -3.63 -5.32
CA LEU A 98 -23.77 -4.67 -5.42
C LEU A 98 -24.37 -6.04 -5.12
N SER A 99 -24.10 -7.02 -5.98
CA SER A 99 -24.44 -8.42 -5.74
C SER A 99 -23.40 -9.35 -6.39
N VAL A 100 -23.36 -10.61 -5.96
CA VAL A 100 -22.38 -11.59 -6.45
C VAL A 100 -23.05 -12.91 -6.76
N SER A 101 -22.64 -13.56 -7.86
CA SER A 101 -22.96 -14.95 -8.16
C SER A 101 -21.69 -15.79 -8.22
N ILE A 102 -21.81 -17.05 -7.79
CA ILE A 102 -20.77 -18.07 -7.94
C ILE A 102 -21.26 -19.01 -9.04
N ASP A 103 -20.62 -18.91 -10.20
CA ASP A 103 -21.05 -19.59 -11.41
C ASP A 103 -20.45 -21.01 -11.50
N ALA A 104 -19.30 -21.22 -10.83
CA ALA A 104 -18.69 -22.52 -10.60
C ALA A 104 -17.90 -22.53 -9.29
N ASP A 105 -17.91 -23.69 -8.61
CA ASP A 105 -17.21 -23.92 -7.34
C ASP A 105 -16.71 -25.38 -7.28
N GLU A 106 -15.40 -25.55 -7.22
CA GLU A 106 -14.77 -26.82 -6.87
C GLU A 106 -14.12 -26.71 -5.49
N SER A 107 -14.46 -27.65 -4.61
CA SER A 107 -13.99 -27.67 -3.23
C SER A 107 -13.60 -29.07 -2.76
N ILE A 108 -12.86 -29.12 -1.66
CA ILE A 108 -12.49 -30.33 -0.93
C ILE A 108 -12.65 -30.11 0.57
N ASP A 109 -13.12 -31.15 1.27
CA ASP A 109 -13.17 -31.20 2.72
C ASP A 109 -11.95 -31.95 3.25
N ILE A 110 -11.25 -31.36 4.22
CA ILE A 110 -10.09 -31.93 4.91
C ILE A 110 -10.50 -32.19 6.35
N ASP A 111 -10.73 -33.45 6.66
CA ASP A 111 -11.14 -33.91 7.99
C ASP A 111 -9.98 -33.88 9.00
N ASN A 112 -10.33 -33.82 10.29
CA ASN A 112 -9.39 -33.82 11.42
C ASN A 112 -8.34 -32.71 11.32
N PHE A 113 -8.73 -31.55 10.78
CA PHE A 113 -7.86 -30.39 10.67
C PHE A 113 -7.94 -29.55 11.94
N ASN A 114 -6.78 -29.21 12.51
CA ASN A 114 -6.72 -28.38 13.71
C ASN A 114 -6.04 -27.04 13.37
N LEU A 115 -6.82 -25.96 13.39
CA LEU A 115 -6.35 -24.62 13.06
C LEU A 115 -5.60 -24.01 14.26
N ALA A 116 -4.39 -23.50 14.03
CA ALA A 116 -3.61 -22.86 15.08
C ALA A 116 -4.17 -21.49 15.45
N THR A 117 -4.00 -21.11 16.71
CA THR A 117 -4.25 -19.75 17.16
C THR A 117 -3.22 -18.78 16.59
N VAL A 118 -3.59 -17.50 16.51
CA VAL A 118 -2.64 -16.46 16.17
C VAL A 118 -1.55 -16.34 17.23
N ASP A 119 -0.37 -15.86 16.82
CA ASP A 119 0.72 -15.58 17.75
C ASP A 119 0.28 -14.56 18.82
N GLU A 120 0.89 -14.63 20.00
CA GLU A 120 0.53 -13.78 21.16
C GLU A 120 0.45 -12.30 20.78
N ASP A 121 1.40 -11.81 20.00
CA ASP A 121 1.46 -10.41 19.53
C ASP A 121 0.23 -9.98 18.70
N ASN A 122 -0.46 -10.94 18.08
CA ASN A 122 -1.64 -10.70 17.25
C ASN A 122 -2.95 -10.95 18.00
N LYS A 123 -2.92 -11.54 19.21
CA LYS A 123 -4.15 -11.87 19.96
C LYS A 123 -4.93 -10.63 20.37
N GLU A 124 -4.25 -9.52 20.65
CA GLU A 124 -4.90 -8.25 20.98
C GLU A 124 -5.52 -7.57 19.75
N LEU A 125 -5.06 -7.91 18.54
CA LEU A 125 -5.55 -7.36 17.27
C LEU A 125 -6.76 -8.12 16.72
N ILE A 126 -7.10 -9.26 17.32
CA ILE A 126 -8.05 -10.21 16.77
C ILE A 126 -9.12 -10.52 17.82
N GLU A 127 -10.39 -10.34 17.42
CA GLU A 127 -11.52 -10.65 18.28
C GLU A 127 -11.59 -12.14 18.63
N ASN A 128 -11.92 -12.45 19.87
CA ASN A 128 -12.17 -13.82 20.30
C ASN A 128 -13.64 -14.20 19.99
N ILE A 129 -13.84 -14.83 18.82
CA ILE A 129 -15.17 -15.24 18.34
C ILE A 129 -15.46 -16.67 18.79
N ALA A 130 -16.63 -16.92 19.37
CA ALA A 130 -17.09 -18.27 19.66
C ALA A 130 -17.59 -18.96 18.37
N PRO A 131 -17.41 -20.28 18.20
CA PRO A 131 -18.00 -20.99 17.08
C PRO A 131 -19.52 -20.94 17.15
N ASP A 132 -20.16 -20.65 16.01
CA ASP A 132 -21.63 -20.60 15.87
C ASP A 132 -22.19 -21.87 15.18
N GLY A 133 -21.40 -22.94 15.18
CA GLY A 133 -21.68 -24.18 14.45
C GLY A 133 -21.55 -24.04 12.93
N GLY A 134 -21.21 -25.15 12.26
CA GLY A 134 -21.05 -25.18 10.81
C GLY A 134 -19.82 -24.42 10.31
N PHE A 135 -19.76 -24.21 8.99
CA PHE A 135 -18.62 -23.58 8.33
C PHE A 135 -18.58 -22.06 8.55
N TYR A 136 -17.43 -21.58 9.02
CA TYR A 136 -17.11 -20.16 9.16
C TYR A 136 -15.91 -19.77 8.27
N PRO A 137 -15.89 -18.59 7.61
CA PRO A 137 -16.98 -17.62 7.50
C PRO A 137 -18.15 -18.19 6.71
N GLN A 138 -19.38 -17.81 7.04
CA GLN A 138 -20.57 -18.38 6.39
C GLN A 138 -20.69 -18.01 4.90
N LYS A 139 -20.29 -16.79 4.54
CA LYS A 139 -20.30 -16.32 3.15
C LYS A 139 -18.98 -16.66 2.47
N LEU A 140 -19.06 -17.32 1.32
CA LEU A 140 -17.88 -17.60 0.48
C LEU A 140 -17.36 -16.34 -0.21
N VAL A 141 -18.25 -15.43 -0.59
CA VAL A 141 -17.89 -14.16 -1.23
C VAL A 141 -18.73 -13.03 -0.65
N GLU A 142 -18.09 -11.92 -0.30
CA GLU A 142 -18.71 -10.67 0.14
C GLU A 142 -18.39 -9.58 -0.88
N PHE A 143 -19.39 -8.79 -1.28
CA PHE A 143 -19.21 -7.67 -2.20
C PHE A 143 -19.88 -6.42 -1.64
N GLU A 144 -19.08 -5.41 -1.30
CA GLU A 144 -19.56 -4.23 -0.59
C GLU A 144 -18.84 -2.95 -1.03
N SER A 145 -19.46 -1.80 -0.76
CA SER A 145 -18.83 -0.50 -1.03
C SER A 145 -17.62 -0.32 -0.10
N ALA A 146 -16.50 0.12 -0.67
CA ALA A 146 -15.26 0.37 0.04
C ALA A 146 -15.02 1.85 0.31
N GLY A 147 -15.40 2.74 -0.62
CA GLY A 147 -15.21 4.18 -0.49
C GLY A 147 -15.16 4.91 -1.82
N GLN A 148 -14.75 6.17 -1.80
CA GLN A 148 -14.53 7.02 -2.97
C GLN A 148 -13.04 7.32 -3.07
N MET A 149 -12.42 7.12 -4.24
CA MET A 149 -11.09 7.63 -4.51
C MET A 149 -11.18 8.55 -5.71
N ARG A 150 -11.10 9.86 -5.45
CA ARG A 150 -11.04 10.88 -6.52
C ARG A 150 -12.19 10.72 -7.53
N ASP A 151 -11.95 10.08 -8.67
CA ASP A 151 -12.89 9.98 -9.78
C ASP A 151 -13.86 8.79 -9.63
N LEU A 152 -13.50 7.81 -8.80
CA LEU A 152 -14.09 6.47 -8.81
C LEU A 152 -14.69 6.09 -7.46
N HIS A 153 -15.88 5.50 -7.51
CA HIS A 153 -16.41 4.75 -6.39
C HIS A 153 -15.83 3.34 -6.39
N LEU A 154 -15.29 2.92 -5.25
CA LEU A 154 -14.61 1.64 -5.09
C LEU A 154 -15.49 0.67 -4.32
N ALA A 155 -15.51 -0.58 -4.78
CA ALA A 155 -16.13 -1.70 -4.09
C ALA A 155 -15.08 -2.79 -3.83
N ARG A 156 -15.23 -3.46 -2.69
CA ARG A 156 -14.39 -4.55 -2.23
C ARG A 156 -15.12 -5.88 -2.43
N LEU A 157 -14.51 -6.77 -3.21
CA LEU A 157 -14.91 -8.17 -3.33
C LEU A 157 -13.94 -9.02 -2.50
N THR A 158 -14.44 -9.59 -1.40
CA THR A 158 -13.67 -10.46 -0.50
C THR A 158 -14.08 -11.91 -0.73
N ILE A 159 -13.11 -12.77 -1.02
CA ILE A 159 -13.30 -14.21 -1.23
C ILE A 159 -12.75 -14.94 -0.01
N HIS A 160 -13.55 -15.81 0.60
CA HIS A 160 -13.22 -16.65 1.75
C HIS A 160 -13.05 -18.11 1.31
N PRO A 161 -12.02 -18.45 0.50
CA PRO A 161 -11.92 -19.76 -0.10
C PRO A 161 -11.61 -20.87 0.91
N VAL A 162 -11.29 -20.52 2.15
CA VAL A 162 -11.08 -21.44 3.25
C VAL A 162 -12.13 -21.18 4.32
N GLN A 163 -12.97 -22.18 4.56
CA GLN A 163 -13.97 -22.18 5.63
C GLN A 163 -13.67 -23.32 6.61
N TYR A 164 -13.97 -23.11 7.88
CA TYR A 164 -13.68 -24.07 8.94
C TYR A 164 -14.91 -24.33 9.80
N ASP A 165 -15.25 -25.61 9.96
CA ASP A 165 -16.20 -26.09 10.96
C ASP A 165 -15.42 -26.54 12.19
N TYR A 166 -15.50 -25.73 13.25
CA TYR A 166 -14.75 -25.97 14.49
C TYR A 166 -15.21 -27.23 15.22
N ASP A 167 -16.52 -27.50 15.24
CA ASP A 167 -17.10 -28.61 16.01
C ASP A 167 -16.79 -29.96 15.35
N GLN A 168 -16.77 -30.00 14.02
CA GLN A 168 -16.42 -31.19 13.25
C GLN A 168 -14.92 -31.30 12.96
N GLN A 169 -14.14 -30.24 13.20
CA GLN A 169 -12.73 -30.13 12.82
C GLN A 169 -12.50 -30.40 11.32
N VAL A 170 -13.36 -29.80 10.48
CA VAL A 170 -13.31 -29.94 9.02
C VAL A 170 -12.95 -28.61 8.38
N LEU A 171 -11.90 -28.62 7.55
CA LEU A 171 -11.50 -27.49 6.73
C LEU A 171 -12.04 -27.69 5.31
N LYS A 172 -12.93 -26.80 4.86
CA LYS A 172 -13.41 -26.76 3.49
C LYS A 172 -12.61 -25.75 2.67
N VAL A 173 -12.04 -26.22 1.56
CA VAL A 173 -11.19 -25.40 0.69
C VAL A 173 -11.80 -25.34 -0.71
N HIS A 174 -12.30 -24.17 -1.09
CA HIS A 174 -12.81 -23.83 -2.41
C HIS A 174 -11.66 -23.38 -3.31
N TYR A 175 -11.09 -24.33 -4.05
CA TYR A 175 -9.82 -24.14 -4.76
C TYR A 175 -9.94 -23.70 -6.20
N SER A 176 -11.15 -23.72 -6.77
CA SER A 176 -11.46 -23.14 -8.08
C SER A 176 -12.84 -22.51 -8.08
N LEU A 177 -12.91 -21.21 -8.33
CA LEU A 177 -14.13 -20.41 -8.33
C LEU A 177 -14.25 -19.61 -9.63
N ALA A 178 -15.45 -19.59 -10.20
CA ALA A 178 -15.87 -18.60 -11.18
C ALA A 178 -16.91 -17.69 -10.52
N ILE A 179 -16.60 -16.39 -10.46
CA ILE A 179 -17.37 -15.40 -9.69
C ILE A 179 -17.77 -14.27 -10.63
N THR A 180 -19.05 -13.90 -10.63
CA THR A 180 -19.52 -12.67 -11.27
C THR A 180 -19.89 -11.64 -10.22
N ALA A 181 -19.16 -10.53 -10.19
CA ALA A 181 -19.47 -9.36 -9.39
C ALA A 181 -20.37 -8.41 -10.18
N HIS A 182 -21.64 -8.31 -9.78
CA HIS A 182 -22.66 -7.48 -10.41
C HIS A 182 -22.70 -6.10 -9.76
N HIS A 183 -22.51 -5.07 -10.57
CA HIS A 183 -22.52 -3.65 -10.18
C HIS A 183 -23.31 -2.79 -11.20
N PRO A 184 -24.59 -3.10 -11.45
CA PRO A 184 -25.39 -2.38 -12.44
C PRO A 184 -25.75 -0.95 -11.99
N GLY A 185 -26.12 -0.07 -12.93
CA GLY A 185 -26.87 1.14 -12.58
C GLY A 185 -26.21 2.49 -12.83
N GLY A 186 -25.28 2.59 -13.79
CA GLY A 186 -24.84 3.90 -14.29
C GLY A 186 -23.43 3.89 -14.87
N ASP A 187 -22.91 5.08 -15.11
CA ASP A 187 -21.53 5.31 -15.51
C ASP A 187 -20.59 5.14 -14.31
N ILE A 188 -19.48 4.43 -14.51
CA ILE A 188 -18.46 4.20 -13.48
C ILE A 188 -17.64 5.48 -13.21
N CYS A 189 -17.50 6.33 -14.22
CA CYS A 189 -16.93 7.67 -14.12
C CYS A 189 -18.03 8.71 -14.15
N SER A 190 -17.76 9.89 -13.58
CA SER A 190 -18.69 11.03 -13.64
C SER A 190 -19.05 11.42 -15.08
N SER A 191 -20.17 12.14 -15.25
CA SER A 191 -20.84 12.48 -16.52
C SER A 191 -19.96 13.12 -17.60
N ASP A 192 -18.78 13.62 -17.23
CA ASP A 192 -17.85 14.29 -18.13
C ASP A 192 -16.79 13.34 -18.71
N ASN A 193 -16.94 12.02 -18.46
CA ASN A 193 -16.15 10.90 -19.00
C ASN A 193 -14.63 11.15 -19.07
N HIS A 194 -14.07 11.65 -17.97
CA HIS A 194 -12.63 11.83 -17.81
C HIS A 194 -12.16 11.32 -16.46
N ILE A 195 -10.88 10.97 -16.39
CA ILE A 195 -10.17 10.58 -15.18
C ILE A 195 -8.95 11.49 -15.00
N SER A 196 -8.57 11.75 -13.74
CA SER A 196 -7.32 12.41 -13.43
C SER A 196 -6.11 11.65 -14.01
N GLU A 197 -5.29 12.36 -14.79
CA GLU A 197 -4.02 11.85 -15.32
C GLU A 197 -3.09 11.34 -14.20
N ALA A 198 -3.11 12.02 -13.04
CA ALA A 198 -2.27 11.65 -11.91
C ALA A 198 -2.74 10.38 -11.19
N PHE A 199 -4.07 10.14 -11.14
CA PHE A 199 -4.63 8.96 -10.48
C PHE A 199 -4.71 7.73 -11.39
N TYR A 200 -4.71 7.91 -12.71
CA TYR A 200 -4.79 6.79 -13.65
C TYR A 200 -3.75 5.67 -13.41
N PRO A 201 -2.46 5.96 -13.14
CA PRO A 201 -1.49 4.92 -12.78
C PRO A 201 -1.83 4.19 -11.47
N VAL A 202 -2.44 4.88 -10.50
CA VAL A 202 -2.88 4.29 -9.23
C VAL A 202 -4.04 3.34 -9.49
N TYR A 203 -5.05 3.77 -10.24
CA TYR A 203 -6.18 2.93 -10.63
C TYR A 203 -5.73 1.67 -11.37
N ASN A 204 -4.79 1.80 -12.31
CA ASN A 204 -4.21 0.67 -13.03
C ASN A 204 -3.41 -0.29 -12.13
N ALA A 205 -2.87 0.20 -11.02
CA ALA A 205 -2.13 -0.63 -10.07
C ALA A 205 -3.05 -1.39 -9.11
N ILE A 206 -4.15 -0.79 -8.65
CA ILE A 206 -4.98 -1.33 -7.57
C ILE A 206 -6.30 -1.97 -8.03
N LEU A 207 -6.82 -1.59 -9.21
CA LEU A 207 -8.12 -2.08 -9.68
C LEU A 207 -7.98 -3.27 -10.62
N THR A 208 -8.78 -4.29 -10.35
CA THR A 208 -8.85 -5.50 -11.18
C THR A 208 -9.62 -5.27 -12.48
N ASN A 209 -10.55 -4.32 -12.50
CA ASN A 209 -11.30 -3.90 -13.70
C ASN A 209 -10.81 -2.57 -14.28
N SER A 210 -9.52 -2.25 -14.12
CA SER A 210 -8.92 -1.00 -14.64
C SER A 210 -9.02 -0.84 -16.16
N SER A 211 -9.15 -1.95 -16.91
CA SER A 211 -9.33 -1.92 -18.37
C SER A 211 -10.59 -1.19 -18.83
N LEU A 212 -11.53 -0.90 -17.93
CA LEU A 212 -12.66 0.00 -18.20
C LEU A 212 -12.22 1.41 -18.62
N PHE A 213 -10.98 1.78 -18.31
CA PHE A 213 -10.47 3.13 -18.46
C PHE A 213 -9.39 3.24 -19.55
N ASP A 214 -9.12 2.16 -20.30
CA ASP A 214 -8.05 2.16 -21.32
C ASP A 214 -8.29 3.21 -22.43
N ASP A 215 -9.55 3.48 -22.76
CA ASP A 215 -9.98 4.44 -23.80
C ASP A 215 -10.52 5.76 -23.22
N ILE A 216 -10.35 6.02 -21.91
CA ILE A 216 -10.90 7.21 -21.27
C ILE A 216 -10.05 8.46 -21.54
N ASN A 217 -10.67 9.64 -21.55
CA ASN A 217 -9.94 10.89 -21.63
C ASN A 217 -9.23 11.17 -20.31
N LEU A 218 -7.90 11.19 -20.34
CA LEU A 218 -7.12 11.65 -19.19
C LEU A 218 -7.09 13.17 -19.15
N ARG A 219 -7.39 13.73 -17.98
CA ARG A 219 -7.35 15.17 -17.74
C ARG A 219 -6.39 15.47 -16.60
N ARG A 220 -5.46 16.39 -16.85
CA ARG A 220 -4.60 16.94 -15.81
C ARG A 220 -5.43 17.78 -14.84
N GLY A 221 -5.36 17.47 -13.55
CA GLY A 221 -5.94 18.29 -12.49
C GLY A 221 -5.07 19.49 -12.13
N GLY A 222 -5.55 20.30 -11.19
CA GLY A 222 -4.82 21.46 -10.66
C GLY A 222 -3.65 21.08 -9.73
N TYR A 223 -2.84 22.06 -9.37
CA TYR A 223 -1.76 21.94 -8.39
C TYR A 223 -1.88 23.08 -7.39
N TRP A 224 -2.15 22.77 -6.13
CA TRP A 224 -2.34 23.79 -5.09
C TRP A 224 -1.13 23.90 -4.19
N PHE A 225 -0.81 25.12 -3.79
CA PHE A 225 0.15 25.41 -2.74
C PHE A 225 -0.59 26.05 -1.56
N ILE A 226 -0.37 25.51 -0.35
CA ILE A 226 -0.67 26.21 0.90
C ILE A 226 0.66 26.62 1.51
N VAL A 227 0.87 27.92 1.64
CA VAL A 227 2.20 28.49 1.88
C VAL A 227 2.18 29.31 3.16
N HIS A 228 3.09 29.01 4.08
CA HIS A 228 3.35 29.89 5.22
C HIS A 228 3.82 31.26 4.71
N ASP A 229 3.31 32.34 5.29
CA ASP A 229 3.49 33.71 4.80
C ASP A 229 4.96 34.14 4.61
N ASP A 230 5.89 33.61 5.44
CA ASP A 230 7.34 33.85 5.29
C ASP A 230 7.91 33.43 3.94
N PHE A 231 7.24 32.51 3.23
CA PHE A 231 7.68 31.97 1.94
C PHE A 231 6.87 32.49 0.76
N ALA A 232 5.94 33.44 0.98
CA ALA A 232 5.01 33.94 -0.03
C ALA A 232 5.72 34.43 -1.30
N THR A 233 6.87 35.08 -1.16
CA THR A 233 7.67 35.54 -2.31
C THR A 233 8.56 34.43 -2.85
N SER A 234 9.24 33.71 -1.95
CA SER A 234 10.32 32.77 -2.27
C SER A 234 9.84 31.49 -2.97
N ILE A 235 8.54 31.16 -2.88
CA ILE A 235 7.92 30.03 -3.58
C ILE A 235 7.69 30.29 -5.09
N THR A 236 7.72 31.55 -5.53
CA THR A 236 7.38 31.98 -6.90
C THR A 236 8.05 31.14 -8.00
N PRO A 237 9.37 30.84 -7.94
CA PRO A 237 10.00 30.04 -8.99
C PRO A 237 9.35 28.67 -9.17
N LEU A 238 8.97 28.00 -8.07
CA LEU A 238 8.33 26.68 -8.13
C LEU A 238 6.90 26.77 -8.67
N VAL A 239 6.15 27.80 -8.28
CA VAL A 239 4.80 28.09 -8.81
C VAL A 239 4.85 28.26 -10.33
N GLU A 240 5.75 29.12 -10.82
CA GLU A 240 5.89 29.38 -12.26
C GLU A 240 6.39 28.15 -13.01
N TRP A 241 7.23 27.32 -12.40
CA TRP A 241 7.62 26.04 -12.99
C TRP A 241 6.44 25.08 -13.14
N LYS A 242 5.59 24.93 -12.12
CA LYS A 242 4.40 24.07 -12.22
C LYS A 242 3.39 24.61 -13.25
N LYS A 243 3.21 25.93 -13.35
CA LYS A 243 2.44 26.54 -14.45
C LYS A 243 3.05 26.23 -15.82
N ALA A 244 4.37 26.33 -15.96
CA ALA A 244 5.07 25.99 -17.21
C ALA A 244 4.95 24.50 -17.59
N LYS A 245 4.78 23.59 -16.62
CA LYS A 245 4.42 22.18 -16.85
C LYS A 245 2.95 21.97 -17.25
N GLY A 246 2.15 23.03 -17.31
CA GLY A 246 0.75 23.00 -17.76
C GLY A 246 -0.28 22.75 -16.65
N PHE A 247 0.09 22.89 -15.37
CA PHE A 247 -0.88 22.81 -14.26
C PHE A 247 -1.67 24.12 -14.10
N ASP A 248 -2.95 24.00 -13.75
CA ASP A 248 -3.69 25.11 -13.13
C ASP A 248 -3.21 25.26 -11.68
N VAL A 249 -2.39 26.28 -11.43
CA VAL A 249 -1.73 26.47 -10.13
C VAL A 249 -2.44 27.52 -9.31
N ARG A 250 -2.84 27.15 -8.08
CA ARG A 250 -3.36 28.07 -7.07
C ARG A 250 -2.41 28.14 -5.88
N VAL A 251 -2.29 29.33 -5.30
CA VAL A 251 -1.45 29.59 -4.13
C VAL A 251 -2.33 30.26 -3.08
N TYR A 252 -2.37 29.66 -1.90
CA TYR A 252 -3.11 30.15 -0.76
C TYR A 252 -2.12 30.43 0.36
N LEU A 253 -2.09 31.66 0.87
CA LEU A 253 -1.28 31.98 2.05
C LEU A 253 -2.00 31.51 3.30
N LEU A 254 -1.24 31.12 4.32
CA LEU A 254 -1.82 30.66 5.57
C LEU A 254 -2.69 31.76 6.22
N SER A 255 -2.25 33.02 6.14
CA SER A 255 -3.01 34.17 6.60
C SER A 255 -4.34 34.42 5.86
N ASP A 256 -4.47 33.97 4.60
CA ASP A 256 -5.73 34.06 3.84
C ASP A 256 -6.76 33.04 4.35
N ILE A 257 -6.30 31.91 4.90
CA ILE A 257 -7.15 30.86 5.48
C ILE A 257 -7.61 31.26 6.88
N GLY A 258 -6.73 31.90 7.66
CA GLY A 258 -7.04 32.44 8.98
C GLY A 258 -5.79 32.83 9.77
N TYR A 259 -5.98 33.47 10.91
CA TYR A 259 -4.88 33.75 11.83
C TYR A 259 -4.50 32.48 12.61
N ASN A 260 -3.32 31.92 12.35
CA ASN A 260 -2.82 30.66 12.93
C ASN A 260 -3.87 29.53 12.86
N PRO A 261 -4.29 29.14 11.63
CA PRO A 261 -5.41 28.23 11.46
C PRO A 261 -5.04 26.82 11.95
N SER A 262 -5.94 26.20 12.72
CA SER A 262 -5.78 24.81 13.12
C SER A 262 -5.89 23.86 11.91
N TYR A 263 -5.46 22.61 12.06
CA TYR A 263 -5.61 21.60 11.01
C TYR A 263 -7.07 21.44 10.55
N THR A 264 -8.06 21.60 11.44
CA THR A 264 -9.48 21.53 11.05
C THR A 264 -9.89 22.72 10.18
N VAL A 265 -9.37 23.92 10.45
CA VAL A 265 -9.66 25.11 9.64
C VAL A 265 -9.04 24.96 8.25
N ILE A 266 -7.79 24.48 8.18
CA ILE A 266 -7.10 24.18 6.92
C ILE A 266 -7.86 23.11 6.12
N TYR A 267 -8.27 22.02 6.78
CA TYR A 267 -9.07 20.95 6.14
C TYR A 267 -10.39 21.48 5.57
N ASN A 268 -11.14 22.27 6.35
CA ASN A 268 -12.42 22.82 5.91
C ASN A 268 -12.24 23.77 4.71
N PHE A 269 -11.18 24.56 4.73
CA PHE A 269 -10.81 25.42 3.60
C PHE A 269 -10.51 24.60 2.34
N ILE A 270 -9.64 23.58 2.44
CA ILE A 270 -9.31 22.68 1.31
C ILE A 270 -10.57 22.01 0.78
N SER A 271 -11.43 21.48 1.66
CA SER A 271 -12.68 20.82 1.27
C SER A 271 -13.63 21.78 0.55
N GLN A 272 -13.78 23.02 1.02
CA GLN A 272 -14.60 24.04 0.36
C GLN A 272 -14.04 24.42 -1.03
N GLU A 273 -12.75 24.69 -1.12
CA GLU A 273 -12.08 25.00 -2.39
C GLU A 273 -12.20 23.82 -3.34
N TYR A 274 -11.97 22.60 -2.86
CA TYR A 274 -12.06 21.38 -3.65
C TYR A 274 -13.46 21.25 -4.25
N ASN A 275 -14.49 21.35 -3.41
CA ASN A 275 -15.88 21.22 -3.82
C ASN A 275 -16.31 22.28 -4.85
N SER A 276 -15.80 23.51 -4.74
CA SER A 276 -16.15 24.61 -5.65
C SER A 276 -15.27 24.72 -6.91
N ALA A 277 -14.12 24.03 -6.96
CA ALA A 277 -13.20 24.13 -8.08
C ALA A 277 -13.74 23.47 -9.36
N GLU A 278 -13.73 24.24 -10.45
CA GLU A 278 -14.04 23.75 -11.80
C GLU A 278 -13.02 22.71 -12.28
N THR A 279 -11.73 22.96 -12.03
CA THR A 279 -10.66 21.96 -12.20
C THR A 279 -10.23 21.51 -10.82
N LYS A 280 -10.60 20.28 -10.45
CA LYS A 280 -10.21 19.68 -9.17
C LYS A 280 -8.67 19.49 -9.14
N PRO A 281 -7.99 19.74 -8.01
CA PRO A 281 -6.54 19.56 -7.91
C PRO A 281 -6.17 18.08 -7.89
N ASP A 282 -5.09 17.71 -8.57
CA ASP A 282 -4.45 16.39 -8.40
C ASP A 282 -3.44 16.40 -7.25
N TYR A 283 -2.85 17.56 -6.97
CA TYR A 283 -1.78 17.72 -6.00
C TYR A 283 -2.04 18.91 -5.08
N ILE A 284 -1.68 18.74 -3.81
CA ILE A 284 -1.47 19.83 -2.87
C ILE A 284 -0.06 19.77 -2.29
N CYS A 285 0.60 20.92 -2.19
CA CYS A 285 1.91 21.07 -1.60
C CYS A 285 1.85 22.07 -0.45
N LEU A 286 2.13 21.58 0.75
CA LEU A 286 2.28 22.43 1.93
C LEU A 286 3.70 22.98 1.96
N VAL A 287 3.88 24.27 2.24
CA VAL A 287 5.19 24.92 2.27
C VAL A 287 5.37 25.62 3.61
N GLY A 288 6.24 25.05 4.44
CA GLY A 288 6.51 25.47 5.81
C GLY A 288 6.41 24.32 6.80
N ASP A 289 7.13 24.46 7.92
CA ASP A 289 7.13 23.49 9.00
C ASP A 289 5.88 23.59 9.89
N VAL A 290 5.59 22.52 10.64
CA VAL A 290 4.58 22.51 11.71
C VAL A 290 5.03 23.37 12.90
N SER A 291 6.32 23.65 13.02
CA SER A 291 6.88 24.57 14.03
C SER A 291 7.83 25.57 13.39
N MET A 292 7.37 26.81 13.22
CA MET A 292 8.18 27.89 12.63
C MET A 292 9.02 28.62 13.70
N PRO A 293 10.20 29.16 13.35
CA PRO A 293 11.04 29.89 14.28
C PRO A 293 10.40 31.20 14.78
N SER A 294 10.94 31.75 15.87
CA SER A 294 10.63 33.10 16.39
C SER A 294 9.15 33.39 16.69
N GLY A 295 8.36 32.35 17.01
CA GLY A 295 6.95 32.51 17.40
C GLY A 295 6.01 32.75 16.23
N HIS A 296 6.46 32.54 15.00
CA HIS A 296 5.60 32.50 13.83
C HIS A 296 4.69 31.25 13.90
N PRO A 297 3.41 31.34 13.49
CA PRO A 297 2.50 30.21 13.53
C PRO A 297 2.93 29.12 12.55
N GLY A 298 3.06 27.88 13.02
CA GLY A 298 3.37 26.76 12.11
C GLY A 298 2.23 26.41 11.17
N LEU A 299 2.55 25.76 10.06
CA LEU A 299 1.56 25.19 9.14
C LEU A 299 1.09 23.84 9.71
N ALA A 300 -0.01 23.89 10.46
CA ALA A 300 -0.53 22.78 11.24
C ALA A 300 -0.76 21.48 10.43
N THR A 301 -0.70 20.34 11.13
CA THR A 301 -1.05 19.01 10.63
C THR A 301 -1.95 18.30 11.63
N ARG A 302 -2.60 17.19 11.24
CA ARG A 302 -3.45 16.44 12.17
C ARG A 302 -2.60 15.50 13.02
N THR A 303 -2.72 15.67 14.33
CA THR A 303 -2.09 14.82 15.33
C THR A 303 -3.07 13.76 15.84
N TYR A 304 -2.63 12.51 15.86
CA TYR A 304 -3.33 11.34 16.37
C TYR A 304 -2.60 10.80 17.60
N SER A 305 -3.33 10.21 18.54
CA SER A 305 -2.70 9.40 19.58
C SER A 305 -2.19 8.10 18.98
N ASN A 306 -0.97 7.71 19.31
CA ASN A 306 -0.45 6.40 18.93
C ASN A 306 -1.30 5.31 19.62
N PRO A 307 -1.88 4.35 18.88
CA PRO A 307 -2.77 3.33 19.46
C PRO A 307 -2.05 2.43 20.48
N PHE A 308 -0.73 2.35 20.42
CA PHE A 308 0.11 1.60 21.36
C PHE A 308 0.71 2.47 22.48
N GLY A 309 0.27 3.73 22.62
CA GLY A 309 0.69 4.62 23.70
C GLY A 309 2.08 5.24 23.54
N PHE A 310 2.73 5.10 22.38
CA PHE A 310 4.05 5.68 22.09
C PHE A 310 4.03 7.17 21.70
N GLY A 311 3.15 7.95 22.31
CA GLY A 311 3.02 9.39 22.03
C GLY A 311 2.04 9.70 20.91
N THR A 312 2.41 10.62 20.02
CA THR A 312 1.54 11.13 18.95
C THR A 312 2.09 10.83 17.57
N ILE A 313 1.19 10.77 16.59
CA ILE A 313 1.49 10.53 15.17
C ILE A 313 0.89 11.70 14.39
N ASP A 314 1.70 12.40 13.62
CA ASP A 314 1.26 13.50 12.78
C ASP A 314 1.03 13.02 11.33
N SER A 315 -0.02 13.51 10.67
CA SER A 315 -0.31 13.12 9.29
C SER A 315 -1.02 14.20 8.49
N ASP A 316 -0.36 14.60 7.39
CA ASP A 316 -0.93 15.48 6.37
C ASP A 316 -1.95 14.75 5.49
N ASN A 317 -1.97 13.41 5.43
CA ASN A 317 -2.95 12.65 4.63
C ASN A 317 -4.40 12.99 5.01
N TYR A 318 -4.62 13.46 6.23
CA TYR A 318 -5.93 13.94 6.66
C TYR A 318 -6.52 15.02 5.73
N TYR A 319 -5.69 15.84 5.09
CA TYR A 319 -6.12 16.87 4.15
C TYR A 319 -6.57 16.32 2.79
N THR A 320 -6.45 15.01 2.56
CA THR A 320 -6.76 14.35 1.29
C THR A 320 -8.07 13.57 1.32
N PHE A 321 -8.60 13.26 2.50
CA PHE A 321 -9.85 12.50 2.67
C PHE A 321 -11.04 13.44 2.64
N LEU A 322 -11.46 13.86 1.45
CA LEU A 322 -12.41 14.95 1.22
C LEU A 322 -13.83 14.46 0.88
N GLU A 323 -13.95 13.27 0.31
CA GLU A 323 -15.21 12.63 -0.08
C GLU A 323 -15.35 11.24 0.56
N GLY A 324 -16.54 10.64 0.46
CA GLY A 324 -16.77 9.23 0.84
C GLY A 324 -16.80 8.90 2.35
N ASN A 325 -16.21 9.73 3.21
CA ASN A 325 -15.98 9.42 4.63
C ASN A 325 -15.21 8.11 4.80
N ASP A 326 -14.08 8.00 4.09
CA ASP A 326 -13.18 6.86 4.09
C ASP A 326 -11.71 7.33 4.11
N TYR A 327 -10.77 6.43 3.82
CA TYR A 327 -9.32 6.70 3.86
C TYR A 327 -8.68 6.72 2.46
N PHE A 328 -9.46 6.76 1.40
CA PHE A 328 -8.94 6.94 0.06
C PHE A 328 -8.73 8.45 -0.20
N PRO A 329 -7.59 8.84 -0.79
CA PRO A 329 -7.30 10.25 -1.05
C PRO A 329 -8.00 10.76 -2.32
N GLU A 330 -8.54 11.98 -2.25
CA GLU A 330 -9.06 12.75 -3.40
C GLU A 330 -7.98 13.58 -4.12
N LEU A 331 -6.77 13.65 -3.57
CA LEU A 331 -5.61 14.34 -4.14
C LEU A 331 -4.32 13.83 -3.48
N PHE A 332 -3.18 13.99 -4.15
CA PHE A 332 -1.88 13.67 -3.59
C PHE A 332 -1.31 14.84 -2.78
N ILE A 333 -0.70 14.54 -1.64
CA ILE A 333 -0.11 15.55 -0.77
C ILE A 333 1.40 15.38 -0.61
N GLY A 334 2.11 16.50 -0.53
CA GLY A 334 3.49 16.57 -0.06
C GLY A 334 3.74 17.83 0.73
N ARG A 335 4.75 17.82 1.60
CA ARG A 335 5.19 18.99 2.37
C ARG A 335 6.65 19.32 2.06
N ILE A 336 6.91 20.58 1.75
CA ILE A 336 8.25 21.17 1.79
C ILE A 336 8.41 21.73 3.20
N SER A 337 8.94 20.92 4.12
CA SER A 337 9.17 21.31 5.52
C SER A 337 10.45 22.14 5.60
N VAL A 338 10.29 23.43 5.89
CA VAL A 338 11.37 24.43 5.92
C VAL A 338 11.02 25.49 6.96
N ASP A 339 12.04 25.93 7.68
CA ASP A 339 11.98 27.01 8.69
C ASP A 339 12.44 28.35 8.11
N TYR A 340 13.34 28.29 7.10
CA TYR A 340 14.00 29.47 6.55
C TYR A 340 13.96 29.52 5.02
N GLU A 341 13.97 30.75 4.48
CA GLU A 341 13.98 30.98 3.03
C GLU A 341 15.15 30.27 2.35
N SER A 342 16.33 30.22 2.98
CA SER A 342 17.50 29.54 2.44
C SER A 342 17.28 28.04 2.23
N GLU A 343 16.48 27.39 3.07
CA GLU A 343 16.16 25.96 2.95
C GLU A 343 15.17 25.72 1.80
N LEU A 344 14.18 26.60 1.65
CA LEU A 344 13.27 26.57 0.51
C LEU A 344 14.03 26.75 -0.81
N GLN A 345 14.97 27.71 -0.87
CA GLN A 345 15.82 27.89 -2.05
C GLN A 345 16.68 26.66 -2.33
N ALA A 346 17.26 26.03 -1.30
CA ALA A 346 17.99 24.78 -1.46
C ALA A 346 17.11 23.65 -2.01
N TYR A 347 15.86 23.53 -1.53
CA TYR A 347 14.87 22.58 -2.06
C TYR A 347 14.57 22.87 -3.54
N ILE A 348 14.22 24.12 -3.89
CA ILE A 348 13.87 24.53 -5.27
C ILE A 348 15.03 24.24 -6.22
N ASN A 349 16.27 24.52 -5.81
CA ASN A 349 17.46 24.24 -6.63
C ASN A 349 17.64 22.74 -6.88
N LYS A 350 17.46 21.88 -5.87
CA LYS A 350 17.48 20.41 -6.06
C LYS A 350 16.36 19.97 -6.99
N HIS A 351 15.16 20.48 -6.78
CA HIS A 351 13.97 20.18 -7.58
C HIS A 351 14.16 20.53 -9.06
N PHE A 352 14.72 21.70 -9.35
CA PHE A 352 15.06 22.12 -10.72
C PHE A 352 16.21 21.32 -11.33
N GLY A 353 17.20 20.96 -10.53
CA GLY A 353 18.27 20.06 -10.94
C GLY A 353 17.79 18.66 -11.30
N TYR A 354 16.57 18.28 -10.89
CA TYR A 354 15.95 16.99 -11.26
C TYR A 354 14.94 17.13 -12.40
N GLU A 355 13.94 18.01 -12.27
CA GLU A 355 12.83 18.10 -13.23
C GLU A 355 13.12 18.97 -14.46
N ARG A 356 13.98 19.99 -14.34
CA ARG A 356 14.14 21.03 -15.36
C ARG A 356 15.46 20.93 -16.10
N ASN A 357 16.55 20.82 -15.35
CA ASN A 357 17.93 20.74 -15.86
C ASN A 357 18.63 19.51 -15.24
N PRO A 358 18.17 18.28 -15.59
CA PRO A 358 18.80 17.05 -15.10
C PRO A 358 20.28 17.01 -15.42
N TYR A 359 21.07 16.41 -14.52
CA TYR A 359 22.48 16.19 -14.75
C TYR A 359 22.73 15.06 -15.77
N MET A 360 23.27 15.43 -16.93
CA MET A 360 23.43 14.52 -18.08
C MET A 360 24.88 14.19 -18.44
N ASP A 361 25.89 14.77 -17.75
CA ASP A 361 27.30 14.52 -18.11
C ASP A 361 27.73 13.08 -17.75
N GLU A 362 27.18 12.52 -16.67
CA GLU A 362 27.31 11.11 -16.32
C GLU A 362 25.90 10.57 -16.02
N THR A 363 25.39 9.67 -16.85
CA THR A 363 23.98 9.19 -16.76
C THR A 363 23.84 7.84 -16.07
N ASN A 364 24.94 7.14 -15.77
CA ASN A 364 24.89 5.82 -15.14
C ASN A 364 24.14 5.82 -13.81
N TRP A 365 24.19 6.92 -13.05
CA TRP A 365 23.50 7.04 -11.76
C TRP A 365 21.97 6.91 -11.88
N TYR A 366 21.38 7.16 -13.06
CA TYR A 366 19.95 6.92 -13.31
C TYR A 366 19.55 5.44 -13.19
N HIS A 367 20.52 4.55 -13.31
CA HIS A 367 20.36 3.10 -13.23
C HIS A 367 20.98 2.52 -11.96
N GLN A 368 21.17 3.34 -10.93
CA GLN A 368 21.78 2.97 -9.64
C GLN A 368 20.81 3.18 -8.48
N ALA A 369 20.72 2.19 -7.60
CA ALA A 369 19.92 2.27 -6.37
C ALA A 369 20.66 1.72 -5.16
N THR A 370 20.09 1.96 -3.99
CA THR A 370 20.54 1.41 -2.72
C THR A 370 19.35 0.78 -2.02
N VAL A 371 19.46 -0.49 -1.59
CA VAL A 371 18.46 -1.14 -0.73
C VAL A 371 19.07 -1.48 0.63
N ILE A 372 18.34 -1.17 1.69
CA ILE A 372 18.81 -1.25 3.07
C ILE A 372 17.77 -1.97 3.91
N GLY A 373 18.20 -2.92 4.73
CA GLY A 373 17.29 -3.49 5.72
C GLY A 373 17.99 -4.29 6.80
N LEU A 374 17.20 -4.95 7.63
CA LEU A 374 17.70 -5.78 8.71
C LEU A 374 17.27 -7.24 8.59
N LYS A 375 18.09 -8.10 9.17
CA LYS A 375 17.81 -9.51 9.48
C LYS A 375 18.37 -9.80 10.87
N MET A 376 17.60 -9.50 11.92
CA MET A 376 18.08 -9.52 13.30
C MET A 376 17.03 -10.11 14.24
N TYR A 377 17.48 -10.77 15.29
CA TYR A 377 16.63 -11.20 16.40
C TYR A 377 16.08 -9.99 17.14
N SER A 378 14.79 -10.02 17.42
CA SER A 378 14.09 -8.98 18.15
C SER A 378 13.51 -9.57 19.42
N TYR A 379 14.00 -9.07 20.55
CA TYR A 379 13.48 -9.42 21.87
C TYR A 379 12.02 -9.03 22.06
N TRP A 380 11.49 -8.11 21.24
CA TRP A 380 10.11 -7.66 21.30
C TRP A 380 9.11 -8.69 20.79
N VAL A 381 9.54 -9.52 19.83
CA VAL A 381 8.69 -10.54 19.19
C VAL A 381 9.25 -11.96 19.39
N ASP A 382 10.29 -12.09 20.24
CA ASP A 382 11.03 -13.34 20.52
C ASP A 382 11.41 -14.14 19.25
N ASP A 383 11.70 -13.44 18.15
CA ASP A 383 11.99 -14.07 16.86
C ASP A 383 12.94 -13.22 16.01
N THR A 384 13.56 -13.87 15.03
CA THR A 384 14.35 -13.22 14.00
C THR A 384 13.46 -12.62 12.92
N ILE A 385 13.60 -11.32 12.71
CA ILE A 385 12.85 -10.59 11.70
C ILE A 385 13.58 -10.72 10.35
N TYR A 386 13.04 -11.53 9.44
CA TYR A 386 13.64 -11.76 8.11
C TYR A 386 13.05 -10.90 7.00
N THR A 387 11.80 -10.45 7.17
CA THR A 387 11.02 -9.82 6.09
C THR A 387 11.63 -8.54 5.52
N PRO A 388 12.34 -7.68 6.28
CA PRO A 388 12.96 -6.49 5.71
C PRO A 388 14.01 -6.83 4.65
N ARG A 389 14.96 -7.72 4.99
CA ARG A 389 15.97 -8.20 4.04
C ARG A 389 15.36 -8.89 2.82
N MET A 390 14.38 -9.78 3.02
CA MET A 390 13.74 -10.50 1.92
C MET A 390 13.02 -9.55 0.96
N THR A 391 12.26 -8.59 1.47
CA THR A 391 11.61 -7.58 0.64
C THR A 391 12.63 -6.71 -0.10
N LYS A 392 13.73 -6.30 0.53
CA LYS A 392 14.77 -5.52 -0.15
C LYS A 392 15.48 -6.29 -1.26
N LEU A 393 15.72 -7.59 -1.08
CA LEU A 393 16.25 -8.45 -2.15
C LEU A 393 15.27 -8.55 -3.32
N TRP A 394 13.97 -8.71 -3.04
CA TRP A 394 12.93 -8.67 -4.06
C TRP A 394 12.87 -7.30 -4.78
N CYS A 395 12.90 -6.18 -4.03
CA CYS A 395 12.96 -4.84 -4.63
C CYS A 395 14.17 -4.69 -5.56
N ARG A 396 15.33 -5.21 -5.15
CA ARG A 396 16.54 -5.23 -5.99
C ARG A 396 16.34 -6.03 -7.26
N GLU A 397 15.78 -7.24 -7.18
CA GLU A 397 15.48 -8.06 -8.36
C GLU A 397 14.54 -7.32 -9.32
N MET A 398 13.49 -6.69 -8.78
CA MET A 398 12.58 -5.85 -9.55
C MET A 398 13.33 -4.70 -10.23
N MET A 399 14.14 -3.93 -9.50
CA MET A 399 14.95 -2.86 -10.10
C MET A 399 15.82 -3.36 -11.26
N MET A 400 16.54 -4.47 -11.07
CA MET A 400 17.40 -5.05 -12.11
C MET A 400 16.58 -5.51 -13.33
N ASN A 401 15.40 -6.10 -13.12
CA ASN A 401 14.48 -6.50 -14.19
C ASN A 401 13.94 -5.30 -14.99
N TYR A 402 13.87 -4.12 -14.37
CA TYR A 402 13.42 -2.86 -14.97
C TYR A 402 14.59 -1.93 -15.35
N GLY A 403 15.78 -2.49 -15.59
CA GLY A 403 16.88 -1.76 -16.23
C GLY A 403 17.84 -1.04 -15.30
N TYR A 404 17.79 -1.27 -13.99
CA TYR A 404 18.90 -0.89 -13.12
C TYR A 404 20.11 -1.77 -13.41
N THR A 405 21.29 -1.16 -13.36
CA THR A 405 22.57 -1.83 -13.66
C THR A 405 23.34 -2.16 -12.38
N ASP A 406 23.07 -1.42 -11.31
CA ASP A 406 23.72 -1.61 -10.02
C ASP A 406 22.74 -1.25 -8.89
N VAL A 407 22.69 -2.11 -7.87
CA VAL A 407 21.83 -1.92 -6.71
C VAL A 407 22.61 -2.38 -5.49
N ASP A 408 23.14 -1.41 -4.75
CA ASP A 408 23.89 -1.63 -3.53
C ASP A 408 22.98 -2.20 -2.44
N THR A 409 23.50 -3.13 -1.64
CA THR A 409 22.73 -3.76 -0.55
C THR A 409 23.44 -3.57 0.78
N PHE A 410 22.73 -3.05 1.78
CA PHE A 410 23.24 -2.93 3.15
C PHE A 410 22.30 -3.63 4.13
N PHE A 411 22.75 -4.76 4.68
CA PHE A 411 21.95 -5.55 5.61
C PHE A 411 22.59 -5.64 6.99
N ALA A 412 21.91 -5.12 8.01
CA ALA A 412 22.28 -5.39 9.39
C ALA A 412 21.81 -6.79 9.81
N THR A 413 22.63 -7.45 10.63
CA THR A 413 22.40 -8.77 11.22
C THR A 413 22.85 -8.77 12.68
N ASP A 414 22.53 -9.84 13.41
CA ASP A 414 22.92 -10.01 14.83
C ASP A 414 24.44 -9.86 15.06
N TYR A 415 25.26 -10.16 14.05
CA TYR A 415 26.71 -10.21 14.16
C TYR A 415 27.43 -9.15 13.32
N HIS A 416 26.70 -8.38 12.51
CA HIS A 416 27.28 -7.43 11.58
C HIS A 416 26.31 -6.30 11.26
N SER A 417 26.78 -5.06 11.40
CA SER A 417 26.06 -3.86 10.98
C SER A 417 26.93 -3.06 10.00
N PRO A 418 26.45 -2.81 8.76
CA PRO A 418 27.16 -1.96 7.81
C PRO A 418 27.43 -0.57 8.42
N PRO A 419 28.68 -0.08 8.42
CA PRO A 419 28.99 1.23 8.95
C PRO A 419 28.40 2.34 8.07
N ALA A 420 27.90 3.42 8.70
CA ALA A 420 27.19 4.50 8.03
C ALA A 420 27.93 5.08 6.81
N TYR A 421 29.27 5.18 6.84
CA TYR A 421 30.04 5.72 5.72
C TYR A 421 29.88 4.92 4.42
N GLN A 422 29.60 3.62 4.48
CA GLN A 422 29.36 2.82 3.27
C GLN A 422 28.05 3.23 2.59
N ILE A 423 27.02 3.50 3.39
CA ILE A 423 25.73 4.01 2.93
C ILE A 423 25.92 5.43 2.38
N THR A 424 26.61 6.32 3.11
CA THR A 424 26.91 7.68 2.65
C THR A 424 27.68 7.66 1.32
N ASN A 425 28.64 6.76 1.14
CA ASN A 425 29.39 6.62 -0.10
C ASN A 425 28.51 6.16 -1.27
N SER A 426 27.61 5.18 -1.02
CA SER A 426 26.63 4.71 -2.01
C SER A 426 25.73 5.86 -2.48
N ILE A 427 25.16 6.62 -1.54
CA ILE A 427 24.31 7.76 -1.86
C ILE A 427 25.10 8.90 -2.55
N SER A 428 26.32 9.19 -2.09
CA SER A 428 27.18 10.26 -2.64
C SER A 428 27.63 9.99 -4.07
N ARG A 429 27.74 8.73 -4.49
CA ARG A 429 28.01 8.36 -5.88
C ARG A 429 26.88 8.78 -6.83
N GLY A 430 25.67 8.94 -6.30
CA GLY A 430 24.45 9.23 -7.02
C GLY A 430 23.63 7.97 -7.25
N VAL A 431 22.44 7.94 -6.68
CA VAL A 431 21.45 6.88 -6.85
C VAL A 431 20.09 7.51 -7.02
N THR A 432 19.22 6.92 -7.85
CA THR A 432 17.86 7.42 -8.06
C THR A 432 16.91 7.00 -6.94
N PHE A 433 17.21 5.89 -6.26
CA PHE A 433 16.37 5.35 -5.20
C PHE A 433 17.18 4.78 -4.04
N VAL A 434 16.89 5.24 -2.82
CA VAL A 434 17.34 4.64 -1.57
C VAL A 434 16.13 4.03 -0.90
N ASN A 435 16.10 2.71 -0.73
CA ASN A 435 14.94 2.02 -0.19
C ASN A 435 15.27 1.27 1.11
N TYR A 436 14.71 1.75 2.22
CA TYR A 436 14.89 1.18 3.54
C TYR A 436 13.70 0.29 3.92
N ARG A 437 13.93 -0.69 4.79
CA ARG A 437 12.88 -1.33 5.60
C ARG A 437 13.50 -1.82 6.89
N GLY A 438 12.93 -1.44 8.02
CA GLY A 438 13.42 -1.82 9.33
C GLY A 438 12.93 -0.86 10.41
N TYR A 439 13.67 -0.79 11.51
CA TYR A 439 13.37 0.13 12.61
C TYR A 439 13.82 1.56 12.31
N GLY A 440 13.09 2.53 12.84
CA GLY A 440 13.47 3.93 12.73
C GLY A 440 12.81 4.78 13.78
N ASP A 441 13.32 5.99 13.90
CA ASP A 441 12.87 7.04 14.81
C ASP A 441 12.88 8.39 14.03
N PRO A 442 12.48 9.51 14.66
CA PRO A 442 12.45 10.80 13.97
C PRO A 442 13.80 11.31 13.43
N ASP A 443 14.94 10.82 13.94
CA ASP A 443 16.28 11.26 13.51
C ASP A 443 16.92 10.32 12.47
N GLY A 444 16.32 9.17 12.20
CA GLY A 444 16.77 8.27 11.14
C GLY A 444 16.36 6.82 11.36
N TRP A 445 17.17 5.91 10.84
CA TRP A 445 16.91 4.48 10.96
C TRP A 445 17.96 3.75 11.77
N THR A 446 17.53 2.64 12.38
CA THR A 446 18.37 1.81 13.23
C THR A 446 18.53 0.41 12.64
N ALA A 447 19.76 -0.11 12.68
CA ALA A 447 20.19 -1.38 12.07
C ALA A 447 20.05 -1.43 10.52
N PRO A 448 21.07 -0.95 9.76
CA PRO A 448 22.28 -0.25 10.22
C PRO A 448 21.96 1.16 10.70
N TRP A 449 22.72 1.69 11.65
CA TRP A 449 22.50 3.04 12.18
C TRP A 449 22.83 4.11 11.12
N TYR A 450 21.87 5.00 10.82
CA TYR A 450 22.05 6.13 9.92
C TYR A 450 21.11 7.27 10.31
N THR A 451 21.65 8.45 10.59
CA THR A 451 20.85 9.59 11.10
C THR A 451 21.00 10.84 10.25
N SER A 452 20.23 11.88 10.58
CA SER A 452 20.36 13.21 9.99
C SER A 452 21.80 13.73 9.97
N SER A 453 22.59 13.40 11.00
CA SER A 453 24.01 13.76 11.09
C SER A 453 24.86 13.21 9.94
N ASN A 454 24.50 12.04 9.41
CA ASN A 454 25.16 11.43 8.26
C ASN A 454 24.75 12.08 6.94
N LEU A 455 23.54 12.68 6.87
CA LEU A 455 23.08 13.39 5.67
C LEU A 455 23.96 14.58 5.33
N TYR A 456 24.52 15.27 6.34
CA TYR A 456 25.47 16.38 6.13
C TYR A 456 26.79 15.96 5.47
N GLN A 457 27.09 14.66 5.42
CA GLN A 457 28.30 14.11 4.78
C GLN A 457 28.04 13.67 3.33
N ILE A 458 26.78 13.66 2.89
CA ILE A 458 26.43 13.27 1.52
C ILE A 458 26.89 14.38 0.56
N ASN A 459 27.65 13.99 -0.46
CA ASN A 459 28.08 14.89 -1.52
C ASN A 459 27.66 14.34 -2.88
N ASN A 460 26.34 14.28 -3.11
CA ASN A 460 25.76 13.75 -4.35
C ASN A 460 25.31 14.83 -5.33
N GLY A 461 25.40 16.12 -5.01
CA GLY A 461 24.98 17.17 -5.95
C GLY A 461 25.78 17.11 -7.25
N PRO A 462 25.15 17.06 -8.45
CA PRO A 462 23.73 17.28 -8.76
C PRO A 462 22.84 16.01 -8.95
N LYS A 463 23.31 14.83 -8.54
CA LYS A 463 22.65 13.51 -8.66
C LYS A 463 21.68 13.24 -7.50
N TYR A 464 20.54 13.93 -7.52
CA TYR A 464 19.52 13.81 -6.48
C TYR A 464 18.54 12.67 -6.78
N GLY A 465 18.37 11.73 -5.85
CA GLY A 465 17.37 10.66 -5.91
C GLY A 465 16.27 10.80 -4.87
N VAL A 466 15.40 9.79 -4.80
CA VAL A 466 14.32 9.67 -3.82
C VAL A 466 14.70 8.64 -2.76
N MET A 467 14.30 8.90 -1.51
CA MET A 467 14.47 7.97 -0.39
C MET A 467 13.09 7.51 0.09
N HIS A 468 12.92 6.20 0.30
CA HIS A 468 11.68 5.56 0.74
C HIS A 468 11.93 4.49 1.80
#